data_AF-A0A813L4G6-F1
#
_entry.id   AF-A0A813L4G6-F1
#
_cell.length_a   1.000
_cell.length_b   1.000
_cell.length_c   1.000
_cell.angle_alpha   90.00
_cell.angle_beta   90.00
_cell.angle_gamma   90.00
#
_symmetry.space_group_name_H-M   'P 1'
#
loop_
_entity.id
_entity.type
_entity.pdbx_description
1 polymer ?
#
loop_
_entity_poly.entity_id
_entity_poly.type
_entity_poly.pdbx_seq_one_letter_code
_entity_poly.pdbx_strand_id
1 'polypeptide(L)' 'MGTMLLAGQGVEENREYAAYWFDQAANQGHVDAQYNLGLMFESGDGVPEDKEQAAFWLAKACSGGDQRL' A
#
# COMPACT_ATOMS: atom_id res chain seq x y z
N MET A 1 -30.07 17.93 -10.34
CA MET A 1 -29.54 16.63 -10.80
C MET A 1 -28.02 16.67 -10.59
N GLY A 2 -27.57 16.42 -9.35
CA GLY A 2 -26.20 16.72 -8.92
C GLY A 2 -25.66 15.64 -7.98
N THR A 3 -25.68 14.38 -8.42
CA THR A 3 -25.31 13.22 -7.60
C THR A 3 -24.04 12.50 -8.10
N MET A 4 -23.18 13.15 -8.90
CA MET A 4 -22.11 12.44 -9.63
C MET A 4 -20.65 12.77 -9.27
N LEU A 5 -20.34 13.61 -8.28
CA LEU A 5 -18.93 13.98 -7.99
C LEU A 5 -18.37 13.48 -6.65
N LEU A 6 -19.20 12.94 -5.75
CA LEU A 6 -18.75 12.58 -4.40
C LEU A 6 -18.18 11.17 -4.26
N ALA A 7 -18.32 10.30 -5.26
CA ALA A 7 -17.86 8.91 -5.15
C ALA A 7 -16.36 8.73 -5.44
N GLY A 8 -15.68 9.73 -6.02
CA GLY A 8 -14.24 9.66 -6.32
C GLY A 8 -13.36 10.30 -5.24
N GLN A 9 -13.72 11.51 -4.81
CA GLN A 9 -12.83 12.34 -3.99
C GLN A 9 -12.59 11.82 -2.57
N GLY A 10 -13.56 11.13 -1.95
CA GLY A 10 -13.36 10.55 -0.61
C GLY A 10 -12.61 9.22 -0.60
N VAL A 11 -12.52 8.54 -1.76
CA VAL A 11 -11.87 7.23 -1.86
C VAL A 11 -10.37 7.41 -2.13
N GLU A 12 -9.96 8.44 -2.86
CA GLU A 12 -8.54 8.78 -3.03
C GLU A 12 -7.89 9.22 -1.70
N GLU A 13 -8.54 10.12 -0.96
CA GLU A 13 -8.05 10.59 0.36
C GLU A 13 -7.88 9.43 1.36
N ASN A 14 -8.84 8.51 1.42
CA ASN A 14 -8.75 7.33 2.28
C ASN A 14 -7.59 6.38 1.90
N ARG A 15 -7.22 6.28 0.62
CA ARG A 15 -6.11 5.42 0.18
C ARG A 15 -4.75 6.01 0.55
N GLU A 16 -4.60 7.33 0.48
CA GLU A 16 -3.37 8.01 0.95
C GLU A 16 -3.14 7.76 2.45
N TYR A 17 -4.20 7.87 3.26
CA TYR A 17 -4.13 7.50 4.68
C TYR A 17 -3.87 6.01 4.89
N ALA A 18 -4.45 5.13 4.08
CA ALA A 18 -4.19 3.69 4.16
C ALA A 18 -2.70 3.40 3.91
N ALA A 19 -2.10 3.99 2.88
CA ALA A 19 -0.68 3.86 2.60
C ALA A 19 0.20 4.30 3.77
N TYR A 20 -0.15 5.40 4.43
CA TYR A 20 0.55 5.84 5.64
C TYR A 20 0.49 4.80 6.77
N TRP A 21 -0.69 4.23 7.05
CA TRP A 21 -0.84 3.19 8.07
C TRP A 21 -0.11 1.89 7.71
N PHE A 22 -0.14 1.52 6.43
CA PHE A 22 0.60 0.37 5.93
C PHE A 22 2.11 0.57 6.02
N ASP A 23 2.64 1.79 5.80
CA ASP A 23 4.06 2.09 5.97
C ASP A 23 4.49 1.92 7.44
N GLN A 24 3.67 2.41 8.37
CA GLN A 24 3.93 2.23 9.81
C GLN A 24 3.89 0.76 10.22
N ALA A 25 2.95 -0.03 9.70
CA ALA A 25 2.89 -1.47 9.96
C ALA A 25 4.05 -2.23 9.27
N ALA A 26 4.43 -1.82 8.06
CA ALA A 26 5.53 -2.38 7.31
C ALA A 26 6.89 -2.13 8.00
N ASN A 27 7.06 -0.97 8.63
CA ASN A 27 8.20 -0.64 9.49
C ASN A 27 8.24 -1.49 10.77
N GLN A 28 7.07 -1.89 11.29
CA GLN A 28 6.98 -2.83 12.41
C GLN A 28 7.24 -4.29 12.02
N GLY A 29 7.49 -4.57 10.74
CA GLY A 29 7.76 -5.92 10.24
C GLY A 29 6.51 -6.74 9.93
N HIS A 30 5.33 -6.11 9.83
CA HIS A 30 4.15 -6.81 9.33
C HIS A 30 4.31 -7.14 7.85
N VAL A 31 4.46 -8.44 7.55
CA VAL A 31 4.56 -8.96 6.18
C VAL A 31 3.32 -8.59 5.35
N ASP A 32 2.12 -8.68 5.93
CA ASP A 32 0.87 -8.30 5.25
C ASP A 32 0.84 -6.82 4.86
N ALA A 33 1.41 -5.95 5.69
CA ALA A 33 1.49 -4.52 5.42
C ALA A 33 2.51 -4.22 4.33
N GLN A 34 3.68 -4.87 4.36
CA GLN A 34 4.68 -4.75 3.30
C GLN A 34 4.14 -5.21 1.94
N TYR A 35 3.37 -6.31 1.93
CA TYR A 35 2.73 -6.82 0.72
C TYR A 35 1.67 -5.87 0.17
N ASN A 36 0.76 -5.36 1.02
CA ASN A 36 -0.25 -4.39 0.60
C ASN A 36 0.36 -3.05 0.15
N LEU A 37 1.43 -2.59 0.80
CA LEU A 37 2.14 -1.39 0.40
C LEU A 37 2.76 -1.55 -1.00
N GLY A 38 3.38 -2.70 -1.26
CA GLY A 38 3.93 -3.02 -2.57
C GLY A 38 2.86 -3.03 -3.67
N LEU A 39 1.69 -3.61 -3.40
CA LEU A 39 0.57 -3.62 -4.36
C LEU A 39 0.00 -2.21 -4.63
N MET A 40 -0.06 -1.35 -3.61
CA MET A 40 -0.50 0.04 -3.79
C MET A 40 0.48 0.84 -4.66
N PHE A 41 1.80 0.66 -4.46
CA PHE A 41 2.82 1.24 -5.33
C PHE A 41 2.79 0.68 -6.76
N GLU A 42 2.41 -0.58 -6.95
CA GLU A 42 2.27 -1.19 -8.28
C GLU A 42 1.04 -0.66 -9.03
N SER A 43 -0.06 -0.43 -8.32
CA SER A 43 -1.34 0.01 -8.90
C SER A 43 -1.49 1.54 -8.97
N GLY A 44 -0.60 2.30 -8.31
CA GLY A 44 -0.73 3.75 -8.15
C GLY A 44 -1.95 4.16 -7.32
N ASP A 45 -2.38 3.30 -6.40
CA ASP A 45 -3.67 3.42 -5.72
C ASP A 45 -3.49 4.13 -4.37
N GLY A 46 -3.61 5.46 -4.36
CA GLY A 46 -3.37 6.31 -3.18
C GLY A 46 -1.90 6.61 -2.87
N VAL A 47 -0.98 6.13 -3.69
CA VAL A 47 0.43 6.53 -3.72
C VAL A 47 0.86 6.67 -5.17
N PRO A 48 1.87 7.50 -5.48
CA PRO A 48 2.45 7.54 -6.82
C PRO A 48 2.92 6.14 -7.23
N GLU A 49 2.58 5.72 -8.45
CA GLU A 49 3.05 4.45 -9.00
C GLU A 49 4.58 4.44 -9.02
N ASP A 50 5.16 3.49 -8.30
CA ASP A 50 6.61 3.33 -8.21
C ASP A 50 6.96 1.84 -8.16
N LYS A 51 7.34 1.31 -9.33
CA LYS A 51 7.66 -0.11 -9.50
C LYS A 51 8.92 -0.52 -8.75
N GLU A 52 9.86 0.40 -8.52
CA GLU A 52 11.06 0.12 -7.74
C GLU A 52 10.70 -0.03 -6.27
N GLN A 53 9.87 0.86 -5.72
CA GLN A 53 9.38 0.75 -4.35
C GLN A 53 8.46 -0.45 -4.17
N ALA A 54 7.59 -0.75 -5.14
CA ALA A 54 6.73 -1.93 -5.12
C ALA A 54 7.55 -3.23 -4.98
N ALA A 55 8.57 -3.39 -5.84
CA ALA A 55 9.46 -4.55 -5.81
C ALA A 55 10.27 -4.62 -4.51
N PHE A 56 10.73 -3.46 -3.99
CA PHE A 56 11.44 -3.40 -2.71
C PHE A 56 10.58 -3.89 -1.54
N TRP A 57 9.34 -3.41 -1.43
CA TRP A 57 8.43 -3.80 -0.35
C TRP A 57 7.95 -5.24 -0.47
N LEU A 58 7.66 -5.72 -1.70
CA LEU A 58 7.33 -7.12 -1.97
C LEU A 58 8.50 -8.06 -1.64
N ALA A 59 9.73 -7.69 -2.02
CA ALA A 59 10.93 -8.48 -1.69
C ALA A 59 11.14 -8.54 -0.17
N LYS A 60 10.92 -7.43 0.54
CA LYS A 60 10.99 -7.37 2.01
C LYS A 60 9.93 -8.26 2.66
N ALA A 61 8.70 -8.27 2.13
CA ALA A 61 7.62 -9.15 2.59
C ALA A 61 7.98 -10.64 2.43
N CYS A 62 8.49 -11.03 1.25
CA CYS A 62 8.95 -12.40 1.00
C CYS A 62 10.11 -12.80 1.93
N SER A 63 11.05 -11.88 2.19
CA SER A 63 12.20 -12.13 3.07
C SER A 63 11.80 -12.22 4.56
N GLY A 64 10.78 -11.45 4.97
CA GLY A 64 10.27 -11.45 6.35
C GLY A 64 9.33 -12.62 6.67
N GLY A 65 8.73 -13.24 5.65
CA GLY A 65 7.90 -14.44 5.78
C GLY A 65 8.70 -15.73 5.94
N ASP A 66 9.98 -15.73 5.57
CA ASP A 66 10.89 -16.90 5.62
C ASP A 66 11.48 -17.14 7.03
N GLN A 67 10.74 -16.81 8.09
CA GLN A 67 11.05 -17.20 9.47
C GLN A 67 9.89 -18.01 10.09
N ARG A 68 9.45 -19.06 9.38
CA ARG A 68 8.75 -20.20 9.98
C ARG A 68 9.49 -21.48 9.61
N LEU A 69 10.64 -21.70 10.24
CA LEU A 69 11.22 -23.03 10.45
C LEU A 69 10.69 -23.61 11.76
#